data_AF-A0A376B1W2-F1
#
_entry.id   AF-A0A376B1W2-F1
#
_cell.length_a   1.000
_cell.length_b   1.000
_cell.length_c   1.000
_cell.angle_alpha   90.00
_cell.angle_beta   90.00
_cell.angle_gamma   90.00
#
_symmetry.space_group_name_H-M   'P 1'
#
loop_
_entity.id
_entity.type
_entity.pdbx_description
1 polymer ?
#
loop_
_entity_poly.entity_id
_entity_poly.type
_entity_poly.pdbx_seq_one_letter_code
_entity_poly.pdbx_strand_id
1 'polypeptide(L)'
;MFKNIIRIKSSVLFFSTKSVRLNGANTAATKIVSSCKAGTPLNLKIKKTGNDPVALEDSEYPDWLWTVLDPVVEEQALAKDPIALRKKAMRKANREKIKQNNFLSKL
;
A
#
# COMPACT_ATOMS: atom_id res chain seq x y z
N MET A 1 -15.22 56.53 -24.39
CA MET A 1 -14.36 55.32 -24.51
C MET A 1 -14.50 54.51 -23.24
N PHE A 2 -15.44 53.57 -23.23
CA PHE A 2 -15.77 52.74 -22.06
C PHE A 2 -14.75 51.59 -21.94
N LYS A 3 -14.01 51.53 -20.84
CA LYS A 3 -13.23 50.34 -20.47
C LYS A 3 -14.08 49.54 -19.48
N ASN A 4 -14.83 48.57 -20.01
CA ASN A 4 -15.59 47.60 -19.21
C ASN A 4 -14.61 46.70 -18.44
N ILE A 5 -14.59 46.88 -17.13
CA ILE A 5 -13.92 46.00 -16.17
C ILE A 5 -14.83 44.79 -15.96
N ILE A 6 -14.50 43.67 -16.59
CA ILE A 6 -15.13 42.37 -16.29
C ILE A 6 -14.31 41.73 -15.17
N ARG A 7 -14.71 41.98 -13.92
CA ARG A 7 -14.21 41.26 -12.75
C ARG A 7 -14.90 39.90 -12.69
N ILE A 8 -14.31 38.88 -13.32
CA ILE A 8 -14.75 37.50 -13.17
C ILE A 8 -14.45 37.08 -11.72
N LYS A 9 -15.46 37.12 -10.85
CA LYS A 9 -15.41 36.43 -9.56
C LYS A 9 -15.50 34.94 -9.87
N SER A 10 -14.37 34.25 -9.96
CA SER A 10 -14.36 32.79 -9.94
C SER A 10 -14.84 32.34 -8.57
N SER A 11 -16.12 31.93 -8.51
CA SER A 11 -16.63 31.18 -7.37
C SER A 11 -15.95 29.81 -7.38
N VAL A 12 -14.83 29.70 -6.70
CA VAL A 12 -14.22 28.41 -6.42
C VAL A 12 -15.18 27.69 -5.48
N LEU A 13 -16.00 26.79 -6.04
CA LEU A 13 -16.74 25.82 -5.25
C LEU A 13 -15.69 24.93 -4.59
N PHE A 14 -15.31 25.30 -3.36
CA PHE A 14 -14.54 24.48 -2.47
C PHE A 14 -15.35 23.21 -2.19
N PHE A 15 -15.02 22.11 -2.87
CA PHE A 15 -15.48 20.80 -2.45
C PHE A 15 -14.87 20.53 -1.07
N SER A 16 -15.69 20.74 -0.04
CA SER A 16 -15.39 20.40 1.35
C SER A 16 -15.20 18.89 1.44
N THR A 17 -13.95 18.43 1.35
CA THR A 17 -13.59 17.08 1.76
C THR A 17 -13.69 17.02 3.28
N LYS A 18 -14.73 16.37 3.79
CA LYS A 18 -14.75 15.94 5.20
C LYS A 18 -13.62 14.93 5.35
N SER A 19 -12.43 15.40 5.73
CA SER A 19 -11.36 14.53 6.18
C SER A 19 -11.79 13.98 7.53
N VAL A 20 -12.28 12.75 7.53
CA VAL A 20 -12.35 11.95 8.76
C VAL A 20 -10.91 11.77 9.20
N ARG A 21 -10.51 12.50 10.25
CA ARG A 21 -9.25 12.26 10.93
C ARG A 21 -9.37 10.90 11.60
N LEU A 22 -8.72 9.89 11.04
CA LEU A 22 -8.46 8.65 11.77
C LEU A 22 -7.48 9.02 12.88
N ASN A 23 -8.00 9.08 14.10
CA ASN A 23 -7.21 9.23 15.31
C ASN A 23 -6.13 8.15 15.29
N GLY A 24 -4.86 8.58 15.35
CA GLY A 24 -3.73 7.68 15.51
C GLY A 24 -3.88 6.93 16.83
N ALA A 25 -4.42 5.72 16.74
CA ALA A 25 -4.40 4.77 17.83
C ALA A 25 -2.93 4.43 18.08
N ASN A 26 -2.44 4.84 19.23
CA ASN A 26 -1.19 4.39 19.81
C ASN A 26 -1.33 2.88 20.07
N THR A 27 -1.05 2.06 19.06
CA THR A 27 -1.10 0.60 19.18
C THR A 27 0.16 0.16 19.92
N ALA A 28 0.01 -0.08 21.21
CA ALA A 28 0.86 -1.03 21.92
C ALA A 28 1.05 -2.24 21.01
N ALA A 29 2.31 -2.58 20.70
CA ALA A 29 2.68 -3.52 19.64
C ALA A 29 1.91 -4.84 19.78
N THR A 30 0.77 -4.93 19.08
CA THR A 30 0.01 -6.16 18.97
C THR A 30 0.87 -7.08 18.15
N LYS A 31 1.36 -8.16 18.77
CA LYS A 31 2.10 -9.22 18.07
C LYS A 31 1.30 -9.56 16.82
N ILE A 32 1.92 -9.49 15.65
CA ILE A 32 1.29 -9.87 14.38
C ILE A 32 1.05 -11.38 14.48
N VAL A 33 -0.19 -11.78 14.74
CA VAL A 33 -0.60 -13.18 14.87
C VAL A 33 -1.01 -13.69 13.49
N SER A 34 -0.72 -14.95 13.20
CA SER A 34 -1.27 -15.58 12.01
C SER A 34 -2.80 -15.60 12.02
N SER A 35 -3.40 -15.51 10.83
CA SER A 35 -4.84 -15.72 10.66
C SER A 35 -5.21 -17.21 10.66
N CYS A 36 -4.26 -18.08 10.29
CA CYS A 36 -4.44 -19.52 10.20
C CYS A 36 -3.91 -20.20 11.46
N LYS A 37 -4.79 -20.90 12.20
CA LYS A 37 -4.38 -21.70 13.36
C LYS A 37 -3.49 -22.87 12.93
N ALA A 38 -2.59 -23.29 13.81
CA ALA A 38 -1.84 -24.52 13.62
C ALA A 38 -2.77 -25.72 13.40
N GLY A 39 -2.34 -26.65 12.56
CA GLY A 39 -3.14 -27.81 12.16
C GLY A 39 -4.10 -27.56 11.00
N THR A 40 -4.21 -26.33 10.48
CA THR A 40 -5.08 -26.04 9.33
C THR A 40 -4.47 -26.61 8.05
N PRO A 41 -5.16 -27.53 7.32
CA PRO A 41 -4.65 -28.05 6.06
C PRO A 41 -4.69 -26.97 4.96
N LEU A 42 -3.58 -26.78 4.27
CA LEU A 42 -3.44 -25.79 3.20
C LEU A 42 -3.55 -26.49 1.84
N ASN A 43 -4.52 -26.06 1.02
CA ASN A 43 -4.73 -26.60 -0.33
C ASN A 43 -3.66 -26.08 -1.32
N LEU A 44 -2.43 -26.56 -1.17
CA LEU A 44 -1.24 -26.14 -1.93
C LEU A 44 -0.63 -27.27 -2.77
N LYS A 45 -1.25 -28.46 -2.77
CA LYS A 45 -0.74 -29.63 -3.46
C LYS A 45 -0.90 -29.52 -4.97
N ILE A 46 0.22 -29.49 -5.68
CA ILE A 46 0.27 -29.47 -7.15
C ILE A 46 0.54 -30.88 -7.72
N LYS A 47 1.36 -31.68 -7.03
CA LYS A 47 1.72 -33.05 -7.45
C LYS A 47 0.69 -34.05 -6.91
N LYS A 48 0.41 -35.11 -7.67
CA LYS A 48 -0.53 -36.17 -7.26
C LYS A 48 -0.04 -36.96 -6.04
N THR A 49 1.28 -37.18 -5.96
CA THR A 49 1.94 -37.86 -4.84
C THR A 49 2.28 -36.85 -3.74
N GLY A 50 1.90 -37.15 -2.50
CA GLY A 50 2.15 -36.33 -1.30
C GLY A 50 0.87 -35.92 -0.56
N ASN A 51 1.02 -35.55 0.71
CA ASN A 51 -0.06 -35.00 1.54
C ASN A 51 -0.10 -33.47 1.43
N ASP A 52 -1.25 -32.88 1.73
CA ASP A 52 -1.38 -31.42 1.80
C ASP A 52 -0.55 -30.88 2.98
N PRO A 53 0.25 -29.81 2.78
CA PRO A 53 0.99 -29.21 3.87
C PRO A 53 0.02 -28.62 4.90
N VAL A 54 0.32 -28.85 6.17
CA VAL A 54 -0.46 -28.36 7.30
C VAL A 54 0.23 -27.15 7.91
N ALA A 55 -0.55 -26.15 8.33
CA ALA A 55 -0.03 -24.98 9.02
C ALA A 55 0.62 -25.38 10.36
N LEU A 56 1.83 -24.90 10.60
CA LEU A 56 2.62 -25.10 11.82
C LEU A 56 2.27 -24.00 12.83
N GLU A 57 2.87 -24.04 14.01
CA GLU A 57 2.76 -22.95 15.00
C GLU A 57 3.55 -21.70 14.56
N ASP A 58 3.09 -20.52 14.99
CA ASP A 58 3.68 -19.22 14.61
C ASP A 58 5.18 -19.09 14.96
N SER A 59 5.64 -19.85 15.97
CA SER A 59 7.02 -19.82 16.46
C SER A 59 7.97 -20.72 15.64
N GLU A 60 7.42 -21.66 14.86
CA GLU A 60 8.23 -22.53 13.99
C GLU A 60 8.53 -21.84 12.65
N TYR A 61 7.79 -20.79 12.33
CA TYR A 61 8.07 -19.98 11.15
C TYR A 61 9.20 -18.98 11.42
N PRO A 62 10.05 -18.70 10.43
CA PRO A 62 11.12 -17.72 10.57
C PRO A 62 10.60 -16.31 10.89
N ASP A 63 11.35 -15.55 11.71
CA ASP A 63 10.97 -14.21 12.15
C ASP A 63 10.72 -13.21 11.00
N TRP A 64 11.42 -13.38 9.87
CA TRP A 64 11.27 -12.48 8.72
C TRP A 64 9.84 -12.45 8.18
N LEU A 65 9.08 -13.54 8.31
CA LEU A 65 7.71 -13.66 7.80
C LEU A 65 6.79 -12.59 8.38
N TRP A 66 6.96 -12.30 9.66
CA TRP A 66 6.12 -11.34 10.39
C TRP A 66 6.43 -9.89 10.04
N THR A 67 7.64 -9.61 9.57
CA THR A 67 8.09 -8.26 9.22
C THR A 67 7.79 -7.85 7.77
N VAL A 68 7.30 -8.77 6.93
CA VAL A 68 7.12 -8.54 5.48
C VAL A 68 6.11 -7.42 5.18
N LEU A 69 5.09 -7.29 6.01
CA LEU A 69 4.02 -6.30 5.81
C LEU A 69 4.29 -4.98 6.52
N ASP A 70 5.37 -4.89 7.29
CA ASP A 70 5.70 -3.69 8.05
C ASP A 70 6.30 -2.63 7.13
N PRO A 71 5.62 -1.48 6.92
CA PRO A 71 6.11 -0.45 6.02
C PRO A 71 7.44 0.15 6.50
N VAL A 72 7.67 0.17 7.81
CA VAL A 72 8.92 0.66 8.41
C VAL A 72 10.10 -0.23 8.04
N VAL A 73 9.91 -1.56 8.06
CA VAL A 73 10.97 -2.52 7.69
C VAL A 73 11.27 -2.43 6.19
N GLU A 74 10.23 -2.29 5.36
CA GLU A 74 10.38 -2.07 3.92
C GLU A 74 11.16 -0.77 3.62
N GLU A 75 10.81 0.34 4.28
CA GLU A 75 11.47 1.63 4.11
C GLU A 75 12.94 1.59 4.55
N GLN A 76 13.24 0.94 5.67
CA GLN A 76 14.62 0.75 6.14
C GLN A 76 15.44 -0.11 5.17
N ALA A 77 14.88 -1.21 4.67
CA ALA A 77 15.53 -2.05 3.67
C ALA A 77 15.80 -1.27 2.38
N LEU A 78 14.84 -0.45 1.95
CA LEU A 78 14.96 0.36 0.74
C LEU A 78 15.94 1.53 0.91
N ALA A 79 16.06 2.09 2.12
CA ALA A 79 17.02 3.14 2.43
C ALA A 79 18.47 2.64 2.38
N LYS A 80 18.71 1.35 2.68
CA LYS A 80 20.04 0.73 2.55
C LYS A 80 20.51 0.61 1.09
N ASP A 81 19.57 0.49 0.15
CA ASP A 81 19.86 0.33 -1.30
C ASP A 81 19.37 1.53 -2.13
N PRO A 82 20.23 2.54 -2.40
CA PRO A 82 19.85 3.74 -3.15
C PRO A 82 19.29 3.47 -4.56
N ILE A 83 19.79 2.41 -5.22
CA ILE A 83 19.33 2.00 -6.54
C ILE A 83 17.90 1.44 -6.47
N ALA A 84 17.59 0.62 -5.46
CA ALA A 84 16.27 0.04 -5.27
C ALA A 84 15.23 1.14 -4.97
N LEU A 85 15.60 2.09 -4.12
CA LEU A 85 14.79 3.28 -3.82
C LEU A 85 14.45 4.07 -5.09
N ARG A 86 15.46 4.39 -5.90
CA ARG A 86 15.27 5.12 -7.17
C ARG A 86 14.36 4.35 -8.13
N LYS A 87 14.55 3.02 -8.26
CA LYS A 87 13.68 2.18 -9.11
C LYS A 87 12.22 2.20 -8.64
N LYS A 88 11.96 2.11 -7.33
CA LYS A 88 10.59 2.19 -6.77
C LYS A 88 9.95 3.55 -7.08
N ALA A 89 10.70 4.64 -6.91
CA ALA A 89 10.23 6.00 -7.22
C ALA A 89 9.88 6.17 -8.71
N MET A 90 10.74 5.70 -9.63
CA MET A 90 10.48 5.77 -11.08
C MET A 90 9.23 4.97 -11.48
N ARG A 91 9.04 3.76 -10.91
CA ARG A 91 7.82 2.97 -11.16
C ARG A 91 6.56 3.69 -10.67
N LYS A 92 6.63 4.42 -9.55
CA LYS A 92 5.52 5.22 -9.04
C LYS A 92 5.19 6.37 -10.00
N ALA A 93 6.19 7.18 -10.37
CA ALA A 93 6.02 8.30 -11.31
C ALA A 93 5.48 7.84 -12.67
N ASN A 94 5.97 6.72 -13.20
CA ASN A 94 5.48 6.17 -14.47
C ASN A 94 4.00 5.75 -14.37
N ARG A 95 3.59 5.11 -13.28
CA ARG A 95 2.18 4.75 -13.06
C ARG A 95 1.30 6.00 -12.98
N GLU A 96 1.75 7.04 -12.30
CA GLU A 96 1.01 8.32 -12.21
C GLU A 96 0.89 8.99 -13.57
N LYS A 97 1.97 9.06 -14.36
CA LYS A 97 1.96 9.58 -15.72
C LYS A 97 0.99 8.81 -16.63
N ILE A 98 1.00 7.47 -16.58
CA ILE A 98 0.08 6.64 -17.37
C ILE A 98 -1.37 6.91 -16.94
N LYS A 99 -1.65 7.01 -15.63
CA LYS A 99 -3.00 7.33 -15.14
C LYS A 99 -3.47 8.72 -15.60
N GLN A 100 -2.60 9.72 -15.56
CA GLN A 100 -2.90 11.07 -16.02
C GLN A 100 -3.17 11.10 -17.53
N ASN A 101 -2.33 10.45 -18.33
CA ASN A 101 -2.54 10.36 -19.78
C ASN A 101 -3.86 9.65 -20.11
N ASN A 102 -4.14 8.51 -19.45
CA ASN A 102 -5.39 7.77 -19.64
C ASN A 102 -6.62 8.54 -19.15
N PHE A 103 -6.46 9.45 -18.20
CA PHE A 103 -7.53 10.33 -17.74
C PHE A 103 -7.81 11.43 -18.78
N LEU A 104 -6.76 12.11 -19.26
CA LEU A 104 -6.88 13.15 -20.29
C LEU A 104 -7.40 12.61 -21.62
N SER A 105 -7.07 11.37 -21.97
CA SER A 105 -7.56 10.75 -23.20
C SER A 105 -9.05 10.34 -23.13
N LYS A 106 -9.66 10.39 -21.95
CA LYS A 106 -11.06 10.01 -21.71
C LYS A 106 -11.98 11.21 -21.44
N LEU A 107 -11.42 12.40 -21.34
CA LEU A 107 -12.15 13.67 -21.36
C LEU A 107 -12.45 14.07 -22.80
#